data_AF-A0A8T2XGB8-F1
#
_entry.id   AF-A0A8T2XGB8-F1
#
_cell.length_a   1.000
_cell.length_b   1.000
_cell.length_c   1.000
_cell.angle_alpha   90.00
_cell.angle_beta   90.00
_cell.angle_gamma   90.00
#
_symmetry.space_group_name_H-M   'P 1'
#
loop_
_entity.id
_entity.type
_entity.pdbx_description
1 polymer ?
#
loop_
_entity_poly.entity_id
_entity_poly.type
_entity_poly.pdbx_seq_one_letter_code
_entity_poly.pdbx_strand_id
1 'polypeptide(L)'
;MQNDFLPNFILCNTTQRFVRSSRVPLVPMQKPSVPCAKPNFYCGTQELNSAHQSFARLHSGFFGIPHMFSTVRLLGSRSLPWLIRALLDHISNKVSTLEPMITGLQEALPKSIGLLPFDGGVTGCMRVVKENLNWGTKSELKAEVLRGIKEIGSVLYWMGLLDVVLREVDTMHFMQTAPWLGLFPDADGQILLSQDGGDSPVVNLFKSATAAVMSNPGCPNPTSFYTMSKQAEAADLLYKANMNTGSVLEYALAFTSAALDKYCCKWSAAPKTGFIDITTSKDFYRIYSGLQIGHLEDSVQVSSNFEVLGDSVAWGGCTIIYLLGQQMHFELFDFSYQVLNVAEVEAGLLTQAHKNPHVAQDFKLDSSFDGIASCAITDSGSDSAASSLLTFSMFRLINLAALFFCKGWETLLEAMKKARRLNNHVFSMLKARCPLEDKIACAIKQSGAPLHRIKFENTVSAFETLPQKGA
;
A
#
# COMPACT_ATOMS: atom_id res chain seq x y z
N MET A 1 -2.44 19.47 0.29
CA MET A 1 -2.27 18.15 -0.36
C MET A 1 -1.35 18.23 -1.59
N GLN A 2 -1.78 18.84 -2.70
CA GLN A 2 -1.04 18.81 -3.97
C GLN A 2 0.34 19.49 -3.92
N ASN A 3 0.44 20.69 -3.35
CA ASN A 3 1.67 21.50 -3.46
C ASN A 3 2.77 21.16 -2.43
N ASP A 4 2.47 20.37 -1.39
CA ASP A 4 3.46 20.03 -0.34
C ASP A 4 3.40 18.56 0.04
N PHE A 5 2.25 18.10 0.54
CA PHE A 5 2.11 16.77 1.10
C PHE A 5 2.46 15.66 0.08
N LEU A 6 1.77 15.63 -1.07
CA LEU A 6 1.95 14.59 -2.08
C LEU A 6 3.36 14.52 -2.67
N PRO A 7 4.03 15.64 -3.02
CA PRO A 7 5.42 15.58 -3.49
C PRO A 7 6.41 15.30 -2.36
N ASN A 8 6.27 15.94 -1.19
CA ASN A 8 7.36 16.03 -0.21
C ASN A 8 7.28 15.05 0.97
N PHE A 9 6.17 14.33 1.17
CA PHE A 9 6.04 13.39 2.30
C PHE A 9 6.18 11.94 1.84
N ILE A 10 6.89 11.13 2.62
CA ILE A 10 7.09 9.70 2.38
C ILE A 10 6.35 8.88 3.43
N LEU A 11 5.74 7.78 3.02
CA LEU A 11 5.07 6.86 3.93
C LEU A 11 6.08 5.91 4.58
N CYS A 12 5.92 5.71 5.89
CA CYS A 12 6.44 4.56 6.62
C CYS A 12 5.26 3.69 7.07
N ASN A 13 5.09 2.54 6.43
CA ASN A 13 3.96 1.63 6.67
C ASN A 13 3.97 1.09 8.11
N THR A 14 5.15 0.79 8.66
CA THR A 14 5.31 0.26 10.03
C THR A 14 4.79 1.23 11.10
N THR A 15 5.04 2.54 10.92
CA THR A 15 4.57 3.55 11.88
C THR A 15 3.21 4.12 11.51
N GLN A 16 2.69 3.79 10.33
CA GLN A 16 1.48 4.36 9.73
C GLN A 16 1.52 5.90 9.66
N ARG A 17 2.70 6.44 9.36
CA ARG A 17 2.95 7.88 9.33
C ARG A 17 3.61 8.29 8.03
N PHE A 18 3.20 9.46 7.57
CA PHE A 18 3.92 10.21 6.56
C PHE A 18 4.92 11.13 7.24
N VAL A 19 6.18 11.07 6.82
CA VAL A 19 7.24 11.97 7.30
C VAL A 19 7.77 12.77 6.13
N ARG A 20 8.28 13.97 6.39
CA ARG A 20 8.84 14.79 5.33
C ARG A 20 10.10 14.13 4.79
N SER A 21 10.23 14.05 3.47
CA SER A 21 11.45 13.60 2.82
C SER A 21 12.60 14.52 3.23
N SER A 22 13.80 13.94 3.41
CA SER A 22 15.02 14.67 3.78
C SER A 22 15.53 15.60 2.68
N ARG A 23 14.95 15.53 1.47
CA ARG A 23 15.26 16.46 0.38
C ARG A 23 14.55 17.80 0.53
N VAL A 24 15.29 18.86 0.22
CA VAL A 24 14.74 20.21 0.09
C VAL A 24 13.74 20.22 -1.08
N PRO A 25 12.52 20.75 -0.90
CA PRO A 25 11.58 20.91 -2.00
C PRO A 25 12.23 21.68 -3.16
N LEU A 26 12.03 21.22 -4.39
CA LEU A 26 12.54 21.89 -5.61
C LEU A 26 12.06 23.36 -5.69
N VAL A 27 10.89 23.65 -5.13
CA VAL A 27 10.35 24.99 -4.99
C VAL A 27 9.96 25.21 -3.52
N PRO A 28 10.58 26.17 -2.81
CA PRO A 28 10.12 26.56 -1.49
C PRO A 28 8.67 27.04 -1.57
N MET A 29 7.78 26.36 -0.85
CA MET A 29 6.41 26.84 -0.73
C MET A 29 6.43 28.18 0.03
N GLN A 30 6.14 29.28 -0.67
CA GLN A 30 6.02 30.58 -0.05
C GLN A 30 4.78 30.58 0.85
N LYS A 31 4.99 30.40 2.15
CA LYS A 31 3.91 30.51 3.14
C LYS A 31 3.64 32.00 3.37
N PRO A 32 2.37 32.44 3.35
CA PRO A 32 2.04 33.80 3.75
C PRO A 32 2.49 34.02 5.20
N SER A 33 3.00 35.22 5.49
CA SER A 33 3.39 35.58 6.85
C SER A 33 2.16 35.56 7.77
N VAL A 34 2.24 34.83 8.88
CA VAL A 34 1.17 34.85 9.89
C VAL A 34 1.24 36.20 10.64
N PRO A 35 0.16 36.99 10.68
CA PRO A 35 0.15 38.26 11.42
C PRO A 35 0.40 38.01 12.91
N CYS A 36 1.24 38.85 13.53
CA CYS A 36 1.45 38.81 14.97
C CYS A 36 0.23 39.42 15.68
N ALA A 37 -0.46 38.61 16.51
CA ALA A 37 -1.56 39.09 17.35
C ALA A 37 -1.18 39.14 18.83
N LYS A 38 -1.94 39.88 19.63
CA LYS A 38 -1.76 39.90 21.09
C LYS A 38 -2.02 38.50 21.68
N PRO A 39 -1.35 38.09 22.78
CA PRO A 39 -1.51 36.76 23.37
C PRO A 39 -2.97 36.34 23.65
N ASN A 40 -3.83 37.29 23.99
CA ASN A 40 -5.25 37.06 24.29
C ASN A 40 -6.06 36.58 23.07
N PHE A 41 -5.57 36.76 21.84
CA PHE A 41 -6.19 36.21 20.63
C PHE A 41 -5.78 34.76 20.35
N TYR A 42 -4.89 34.18 21.16
CA TYR A 42 -4.42 32.79 21.06
C TYR A 42 -4.85 31.99 22.30
N CYS A 43 -3.92 31.62 23.17
CA CYS A 43 -4.15 30.80 24.36
C CYS A 43 -4.24 31.62 25.66
N GLY A 44 -4.44 32.94 25.57
CA GLY A 44 -4.58 33.82 26.75
C GLY A 44 -3.29 34.57 27.07
N THR A 45 -2.28 33.90 27.65
CA THR A 45 -1.00 34.53 28.03
C THR A 45 0.17 34.06 27.18
N GLN A 46 1.32 34.74 27.28
CA GLN A 46 2.54 34.35 26.56
C GLN A 46 3.06 32.97 27.02
N GLU A 47 2.97 32.68 28.30
CA GLU A 47 3.34 31.38 28.88
C GLU A 47 2.44 30.27 28.32
N LEU A 48 1.12 30.50 28.27
CA LEU A 48 0.17 29.54 27.72
C LEU A 48 0.38 29.33 26.22
N ASN A 49 0.70 30.38 25.46
CA ASN A 49 1.05 30.26 24.04
C ASN A 49 2.29 29.40 23.84
N SER A 50 3.34 29.62 24.64
CA SER A 50 4.59 28.83 24.59
C SER A 50 4.35 27.36 24.94
N ALA A 51 3.52 27.10 25.95
CA ALA A 51 3.14 25.74 26.34
C ALA A 51 2.37 25.01 25.22
N HIS A 52 1.34 25.65 24.65
CA HIS A 52 0.57 25.08 23.54
C HIS A 52 1.43 24.89 22.28
N GLN A 53 2.34 25.83 21.99
CA GLN A 53 3.28 25.69 20.87
C GLN A 53 4.20 24.47 21.08
N SER A 54 4.69 24.25 22.29
CA SER A 54 5.52 23.10 22.63
C SER A 54 4.77 21.78 22.45
N PHE A 55 3.50 21.72 22.85
CA PHE A 55 2.63 20.57 22.60
C PHE A 55 2.39 20.36 21.09
N ALA A 56 2.03 21.40 20.36
CA ALA A 56 1.78 21.33 18.92
C ALA A 56 3.02 20.88 18.11
N ARG A 57 4.23 21.22 18.57
CA ARG A 57 5.49 20.78 17.94
C ARG A 57 5.65 19.26 17.92
N LEU A 58 5.08 18.53 18.88
CA LEU A 58 5.11 17.05 18.91
C LEU A 58 4.42 16.44 17.68
N HIS A 59 3.50 17.16 17.06
CA HIS A 59 2.74 16.75 15.88
C HIS A 59 3.34 17.31 14.56
N SER A 60 4.36 18.17 14.62
CA SER A 60 4.89 18.85 13.42
C SER A 60 5.80 18.00 12.53
N GLY A 61 6.39 16.92 13.08
CA GLY A 61 7.35 16.08 12.38
C GLY A 61 6.75 15.00 11.48
N PHE A 62 5.43 14.82 11.49
CA PHE A 62 4.76 13.77 10.73
C PHE A 62 3.30 14.12 10.44
N PHE A 63 2.66 13.32 9.58
CA PHE A 63 1.21 13.27 9.39
C PHE A 63 0.72 11.83 9.59
N GLY A 64 -0.44 11.63 10.21
CA GLY A 64 -0.96 10.30 10.57
C GLY A 64 -2.33 10.38 11.23
N ILE A 65 -2.76 9.31 11.92
CA ILE A 65 -4.12 9.18 12.50
C ILE A 65 -4.59 10.42 13.31
N PRO A 66 -3.80 11.03 14.23
CA PRO A 66 -4.25 12.22 14.98
C PRO A 66 -4.59 13.43 14.08
N HIS A 67 -3.84 13.59 12.99
CA HIS A 67 -4.07 14.64 12.01
C HIS A 67 -5.31 14.35 11.15
N MET A 68 -5.56 13.06 10.88
CA MET A 68 -6.75 12.63 10.17
C MET A 68 -8.02 12.88 10.99
N PHE A 69 -8.02 12.60 12.29
CA PHE A 69 -9.11 13.01 13.20
C PHE A 69 -9.37 14.51 13.16
N SER A 70 -8.30 15.31 13.20
CA SER A 70 -8.41 16.76 13.10
C SER A 70 -9.00 17.19 11.76
N THR A 71 -8.63 16.52 10.67
CA THR A 71 -9.14 16.79 9.32
C THR A 71 -10.65 16.49 9.23
N VAL A 72 -11.07 15.31 9.69
CA VAL A 72 -12.49 14.92 9.70
C VAL A 72 -13.32 15.89 10.54
N ARG A 73 -12.84 16.26 11.73
CA ARG A 73 -13.53 17.18 12.64
C ARG A 73 -13.67 18.59 12.07
N LEU A 74 -12.62 19.12 11.43
CA LEU A 74 -12.60 20.49 10.91
C LEU A 74 -13.38 20.61 9.59
N LEU A 75 -13.30 19.63 8.70
CA LEU A 75 -14.03 19.66 7.43
C LEU A 75 -15.50 19.27 7.59
N GLY A 76 -15.79 18.34 8.50
CA GLY A 76 -17.13 17.79 8.69
C GLY A 76 -17.67 17.05 7.46
N SER A 77 -18.89 16.53 7.57
CA SER A 77 -19.56 15.76 6.52
C SER A 77 -19.84 16.56 5.25
N ARG A 78 -19.89 17.90 5.32
CA ARG A 78 -20.17 18.77 4.18
C ARG A 78 -18.98 18.97 3.25
N SER A 79 -17.78 19.20 3.81
CA SER A 79 -16.59 19.56 3.01
C SER A 79 -15.66 18.38 2.74
N LEU A 80 -15.67 17.34 3.58
CA LEU A 80 -14.85 16.15 3.41
C LEU A 80 -15.07 15.45 2.03
N PRO A 81 -16.32 15.28 1.53
CA PRO A 81 -16.60 14.79 0.18
C PRO A 81 -15.81 15.47 -0.94
N TRP A 82 -15.67 16.80 -0.87
CA TRP A 82 -14.96 17.59 -1.89
C TRP A 82 -13.46 17.34 -1.87
N LEU A 83 -12.87 17.16 -0.68
CA LEU A 83 -11.47 16.77 -0.56
C LEU A 83 -11.25 15.38 -1.15
N ILE A 84 -12.12 14.41 -0.83
CA ILE A 84 -12.06 13.06 -1.39
C ILE A 84 -12.11 13.13 -2.92
N ARG A 85 -13.10 13.83 -3.48
CA ARG A 85 -13.26 13.98 -4.93
C ARG A 85 -12.03 14.59 -5.59
N ALA A 86 -11.45 15.63 -5.02
CA ALA A 86 -10.24 16.28 -5.56
C ALA A 86 -9.02 15.36 -5.55
N LEU A 87 -8.88 14.51 -4.53
CA LEU A 87 -7.82 13.50 -4.45
C LEU A 87 -8.02 12.36 -5.47
N LEU A 88 -9.27 11.96 -5.74
CA LEU A 88 -9.59 10.99 -6.78
C LEU A 88 -9.32 11.55 -8.18
N ASP A 89 -9.67 12.82 -8.44
CA ASP A 89 -9.28 13.52 -9.67
C ASP A 89 -7.76 13.57 -9.83
N HIS A 90 -7.02 13.78 -8.74
CA HIS A 90 -5.56 13.72 -8.76
C HIS A 90 -5.03 12.35 -9.20
N ILE A 91 -5.61 11.25 -8.69
CA ILE A 91 -5.27 9.89 -9.15
C ILE A 91 -5.53 9.75 -10.65
N SER A 92 -6.73 10.11 -11.12
CA SER A 92 -7.07 9.98 -12.55
C SER A 92 -6.11 10.78 -13.44
N ASN A 93 -5.82 12.03 -13.07
CA ASN A 93 -4.87 12.88 -13.80
C ASN A 93 -3.46 12.30 -13.80
N LYS A 94 -3.00 11.73 -12.68
CA LYS A 94 -1.68 11.08 -12.59
C LYS A 94 -1.61 9.82 -13.45
N VAL A 95 -2.65 8.98 -13.45
CA VAL A 95 -2.74 7.82 -14.36
C VAL A 95 -2.62 8.27 -15.81
N SER A 96 -3.38 9.29 -16.23
CA SER A 96 -3.30 9.85 -17.58
C SER A 96 -1.91 10.40 -17.94
N THR A 97 -1.24 11.05 -16.98
CA THR A 97 0.10 11.61 -17.16
C THR A 97 1.16 10.52 -17.25
N LEU A 98 0.99 9.43 -16.49
CA LEU A 98 1.91 8.29 -16.46
C LEU A 98 1.86 7.45 -17.74
N GLU A 99 0.73 7.40 -18.46
CA GLU A 99 0.61 6.54 -19.63
C GLU A 99 1.69 6.74 -20.70
N PRO A 100 1.89 7.94 -21.28
CA PRO A 100 2.93 8.13 -22.28
C PRO A 100 4.34 7.83 -21.72
N MET A 101 4.57 8.04 -20.42
CA MET A 101 5.85 7.73 -19.79
C MET A 101 6.10 6.23 -19.66
N ILE A 102 5.07 5.47 -19.25
CA ILE A 102 5.10 4.01 -19.19
C ILE A 102 5.29 3.43 -20.59
N THR A 103 4.60 3.96 -21.59
CA THR A 103 4.79 3.60 -23.00
C THR A 103 6.25 3.81 -23.43
N GLY A 104 6.85 4.94 -23.06
CA GLY A 104 8.27 5.19 -23.30
C GLY A 104 9.21 4.16 -22.63
N LEU A 105 8.87 3.63 -21.45
CA LEU A 105 9.63 2.56 -20.80
C LEU A 105 9.42 1.20 -21.47
N GLN A 106 8.17 0.89 -21.88
CA GLN A 106 7.81 -0.33 -22.61
C GLN A 106 8.57 -0.45 -23.94
N GLU A 107 8.74 0.65 -24.67
CA GLU A 107 9.46 0.68 -25.95
C GLU A 107 10.95 0.38 -25.82
N ALA A 108 11.54 0.60 -24.64
CA ALA A 108 12.94 0.32 -24.38
C ALA A 108 13.20 -1.13 -23.94
N LEU A 109 12.15 -1.90 -23.63
CA LEU A 109 12.29 -3.30 -23.24
C LEU A 109 12.39 -4.23 -24.46
N PRO A 110 13.06 -5.40 -24.30
CA PRO A 110 13.06 -6.46 -25.30
C PRO A 110 11.65 -6.90 -25.69
N LYS A 111 11.51 -7.50 -26.88
CA LYS A 111 10.22 -8.03 -27.37
C LYS A 111 9.64 -9.12 -26.47
N SER A 112 10.51 -9.88 -25.82
CA SER A 112 10.15 -10.95 -24.89
C SER A 112 11.18 -11.01 -23.77
N ILE A 113 10.73 -11.31 -22.55
CA ILE A 113 11.59 -11.46 -21.37
C ILE A 113 11.25 -12.81 -20.74
N GLY A 114 12.20 -13.75 -20.79
CA GLY A 114 12.07 -15.08 -20.18
C GLY A 114 12.33 -15.08 -18.67
N LEU A 115 12.30 -16.29 -18.09
CA LEU A 115 12.75 -16.53 -16.72
C LEU A 115 14.26 -16.35 -16.59
N LEU A 116 14.71 -15.92 -15.41
CA LEU A 116 16.15 -15.82 -15.13
C LEU A 116 16.76 -17.23 -14.99
N PRO A 117 17.91 -17.52 -15.64
CA PRO A 117 18.55 -18.81 -15.57
C PRO A 117 19.25 -19.02 -14.21
N PHE A 118 19.13 -20.22 -13.64
CA PHE A 118 19.78 -20.57 -12.37
C PHE A 118 21.29 -20.77 -12.50
N ASP A 119 21.77 -21.16 -13.68
CA ASP A 119 23.16 -21.58 -13.93
C ASP A 119 24.21 -20.49 -13.65
N GLY A 120 23.81 -19.22 -13.68
CA GLY A 120 24.68 -18.06 -13.42
C GLY A 120 24.68 -17.56 -11.97
N GLY A 121 23.90 -18.19 -11.08
CA GLY A 121 23.68 -17.71 -9.71
C GLY A 121 23.11 -16.28 -9.65
N VAL A 122 23.18 -15.64 -8.47
CA VAL A 122 22.70 -14.26 -8.28
C VAL A 122 23.39 -13.27 -9.23
N THR A 123 24.72 -13.41 -9.39
CA THR A 123 25.52 -12.48 -10.22
C THR A 123 25.15 -12.56 -11.70
N GLY A 124 24.93 -13.78 -12.24
CA GLY A 124 24.47 -13.97 -13.61
C GLY A 124 23.05 -13.43 -13.82
N CYS A 125 22.14 -13.69 -12.87
CA CYS A 125 20.78 -13.15 -12.90
C CYS A 125 20.78 -11.61 -12.95
N MET A 126 21.55 -10.95 -12.09
CA MET A 126 21.64 -9.49 -12.07
C MET A 126 22.21 -8.91 -13.37
N ARG A 127 23.12 -9.63 -14.04
CA ARG A 127 23.64 -9.24 -15.36
C ARG A 127 22.54 -9.27 -16.42
N VAL A 128 21.79 -10.37 -16.49
CA VAL A 128 20.66 -10.53 -17.43
C VAL A 128 19.57 -9.48 -17.17
N VAL A 129 19.27 -9.19 -15.89
CA VAL A 129 18.32 -8.11 -15.53
C VAL A 129 18.80 -6.77 -16.08
N LYS A 130 20.08 -6.42 -15.93
CA LYS A 130 20.64 -5.15 -16.43
C LYS A 130 20.62 -5.06 -17.94
N GLU A 131 20.91 -6.16 -18.64
CA GLU A 131 20.82 -6.24 -20.09
C GLU A 131 19.38 -6.04 -20.58
N ASN A 132 18.40 -6.64 -19.90
CA ASN A 132 16.97 -6.46 -20.20
C ASN A 132 16.49 -5.03 -19.87
N LEU A 133 16.93 -4.47 -18.75
CA LEU A 133 16.57 -3.14 -18.28
C LEU A 133 17.56 -2.08 -18.80
N ASN A 134 17.69 -1.96 -20.12
CA ASN A 134 18.52 -0.94 -20.77
C ASN A 134 17.90 0.47 -20.71
N TRP A 135 17.52 0.90 -19.51
CA TRP A 135 16.93 2.22 -19.22
C TRP A 135 17.97 3.24 -18.76
N GLY A 136 19.27 2.98 -18.97
CA GLY A 136 20.36 3.86 -18.51
C GLY A 136 20.22 5.30 -19.01
N THR A 137 19.78 5.48 -20.27
CA THR A 137 19.51 6.79 -20.88
C THR A 137 18.17 7.40 -20.50
N LYS A 138 17.31 6.67 -19.77
CA LYS A 138 15.95 7.07 -19.37
C LYS A 138 15.83 7.30 -17.86
N SER A 139 16.90 7.69 -17.18
CA SER A 139 16.93 7.86 -15.71
C SER A 139 15.90 8.87 -15.20
N GLU A 140 15.75 10.00 -15.87
CA GLU A 140 14.75 11.03 -15.54
C GLU A 140 13.32 10.48 -15.67
N LEU A 141 13.04 9.77 -16.77
CA LEU A 141 11.75 9.14 -17.00
C LEU A 141 11.38 8.15 -15.90
N LYS A 142 12.34 7.29 -15.48
CA LYS A 142 12.12 6.36 -14.35
C LYS A 142 11.74 7.10 -13.07
N ALA A 143 12.44 8.20 -12.77
CA ALA A 143 12.18 9.00 -11.57
C ALA A 143 10.80 9.65 -11.60
N GLU A 144 10.38 10.21 -12.74
CA GLU A 144 9.02 10.76 -12.89
C GLU A 144 7.93 9.71 -12.78
N VAL A 145 8.12 8.52 -13.38
CA VAL A 145 7.17 7.40 -13.22
C VAL A 145 7.07 6.98 -11.76
N LEU A 146 8.20 6.79 -11.08
CA LEU A 146 8.24 6.43 -9.66
C LEU A 146 7.57 7.49 -8.79
N ARG A 147 7.79 8.79 -9.04
CA ARG A 147 7.14 9.88 -8.29
C ARG A 147 5.62 9.90 -8.52
N GLY A 148 5.18 9.69 -9.76
CA GLY A 148 3.76 9.58 -10.07
C GLY A 148 3.09 8.38 -9.38
N ILE A 149 3.72 7.21 -9.42
CA ILE A 149 3.24 6.01 -8.71
C ILE A 149 3.19 6.26 -7.20
N LYS A 150 4.24 6.88 -6.65
CA LYS A 150 4.32 7.26 -5.23
C LYS A 150 3.19 8.19 -4.83
N GLU A 151 2.85 9.18 -5.63
CA GLU A 151 1.74 10.10 -5.34
C GLU A 151 0.40 9.37 -5.34
N ILE A 152 0.15 8.48 -6.32
CA ILE A 152 -1.05 7.63 -6.35
C ILE A 152 -1.15 6.80 -5.07
N GLY A 153 -0.06 6.10 -4.69
CA GLY A 153 -0.03 5.30 -3.47
C GLY A 153 -0.17 6.13 -2.19
N SER A 154 0.34 7.36 -2.17
CA SER A 154 0.17 8.28 -1.04
C SER A 154 -1.30 8.66 -0.86
N VAL A 155 -2.02 8.93 -1.95
CA VAL A 155 -3.46 9.23 -1.90
C VAL A 155 -4.24 8.00 -1.44
N LEU A 156 -3.98 6.82 -2.01
CA LEU A 156 -4.70 5.60 -1.63
C LEU A 156 -4.48 5.23 -0.17
N TYR A 157 -3.25 5.34 0.33
CA TYR A 157 -2.98 5.12 1.74
C TYR A 157 -3.64 6.17 2.63
N TRP A 158 -3.66 7.44 2.19
CA TRP A 158 -4.39 8.50 2.89
C TRP A 158 -5.90 8.20 2.96
N MET A 159 -6.50 7.68 1.89
CA MET A 159 -7.89 7.20 1.90
C MET A 159 -8.08 6.04 2.89
N GLY A 160 -7.11 5.13 3.00
CA GLY A 160 -7.12 4.07 4.00
C GLY A 160 -7.07 4.59 5.44
N LEU A 161 -6.23 5.59 5.72
CA LEU A 161 -6.21 6.25 7.04
C LEU A 161 -7.53 6.97 7.33
N LEU A 162 -8.11 7.62 6.32
CA LEU A 162 -9.41 8.28 6.44
C LEU A 162 -10.52 7.26 6.75
N ASP A 163 -10.51 6.12 6.07
CA ASP A 163 -11.46 5.02 6.26
C ASP A 163 -11.39 4.43 7.67
N VAL A 164 -10.18 4.31 8.25
CA VAL A 164 -10.00 3.91 9.65
C VAL A 164 -10.61 4.94 10.60
N VAL A 165 -10.30 6.22 10.41
CA VAL A 165 -10.77 7.29 11.29
C VAL A 165 -12.28 7.48 11.20
N LEU A 166 -12.87 7.44 10.00
CA LEU A 166 -14.32 7.54 9.84
C LEU A 166 -15.03 6.40 10.56
N ARG A 167 -14.57 5.15 10.41
CA ARG A 167 -15.14 4.01 11.15
C ARG A 167 -15.03 4.18 12.67
N GLU A 168 -13.93 4.74 13.18
CA GLU A 168 -13.78 4.99 14.61
C GLU A 168 -14.73 6.10 15.09
N VAL A 169 -14.86 7.20 14.33
CA VAL A 169 -15.82 8.28 14.62
C VAL A 169 -17.25 7.77 14.59
N ASP A 170 -17.63 7.00 13.57
CA ASP A 170 -18.97 6.45 13.42
C ASP A 170 -19.29 5.47 14.54
N THR A 171 -18.34 4.61 14.92
CA THR A 171 -18.51 3.66 16.03
C THR A 171 -18.70 4.40 17.35
N MET A 172 -17.85 5.39 17.65
CA MET A 172 -17.98 6.20 18.87
C MET A 172 -19.32 6.94 18.89
N HIS A 173 -19.73 7.51 17.76
CA HIS A 173 -20.99 8.21 17.63
C HIS A 173 -22.18 7.28 17.86
N PHE A 174 -22.17 6.11 17.23
CA PHE A 174 -23.16 5.06 17.42
C PHE A 174 -23.27 4.64 18.89
N MET A 175 -22.16 4.39 19.57
CA MET A 175 -22.18 4.01 20.99
C MET A 175 -22.80 5.10 21.89
N GLN A 176 -22.63 6.36 21.53
CA GLN A 176 -23.20 7.50 22.27
C GLN A 176 -24.69 7.70 21.99
N THR A 177 -25.15 7.40 20.78
CA THR A 177 -26.56 7.59 20.37
C THR A 177 -27.44 6.37 20.62
N ALA A 178 -26.87 5.16 20.63
CA ALA A 178 -27.58 3.89 20.76
C ALA A 178 -28.62 3.86 21.91
N PRO A 179 -28.31 4.27 23.16
CA PRO A 179 -29.29 4.25 24.25
C PRO A 179 -30.51 5.16 23.99
N TRP A 180 -30.30 6.29 23.32
CA TRP A 180 -31.38 7.24 22.98
C TRP A 180 -32.29 6.72 21.89
N LEU A 181 -31.74 5.88 21.01
CA LEU A 181 -32.45 5.21 19.92
C LEU A 181 -33.11 3.90 20.36
N GLY A 182 -32.89 3.46 21.60
CA GLY A 182 -33.44 2.20 22.13
C GLY A 182 -32.67 0.97 21.65
N LEU A 183 -31.39 1.14 21.32
CA LEU A 183 -30.50 0.07 20.86
C LEU A 183 -29.66 -0.42 22.03
N PHE A 184 -29.79 -1.70 22.35
CA PHE A 184 -29.09 -2.34 23.46
C PHE A 184 -28.34 -3.58 22.99
N PRO A 185 -27.18 -3.91 23.57
CA PRO A 185 -26.49 -5.16 23.26
C PRO A 185 -27.28 -6.35 23.81
N ASP A 186 -27.52 -7.35 22.98
CA ASP A 186 -28.04 -8.65 23.37
C ASP A 186 -26.96 -9.52 24.04
N ALA A 187 -27.37 -10.62 24.67
CA ALA A 187 -26.48 -11.64 25.22
C ALA A 187 -25.50 -12.21 24.17
N ASP A 188 -25.91 -12.24 22.89
CA ASP A 188 -25.09 -12.69 21.76
C ASP A 188 -24.36 -11.54 21.04
N GLY A 189 -24.42 -10.31 21.55
CA GLY A 189 -23.82 -9.14 20.92
C GLY A 189 -24.58 -8.60 19.70
N GLN A 190 -25.80 -9.10 19.44
CA GLN A 190 -26.71 -8.51 18.46
C GLN A 190 -27.34 -7.22 19.00
N ILE A 191 -27.83 -6.35 18.12
CA ILE A 191 -28.53 -5.12 18.53
C ILE A 191 -30.00 -5.47 18.79
N LEU A 192 -30.43 -5.39 20.06
CA LEU A 192 -31.84 -5.44 20.43
C LEU A 192 -32.46 -4.06 20.29
N LEU A 193 -33.61 -4.00 19.64
CA LEU A 193 -34.52 -2.86 19.67
C LEU A 193 -35.41 -2.99 20.92
N SER A 194 -35.46 -1.95 21.74
CA SER A 194 -36.25 -1.96 22.99
C SER A 194 -37.73 -2.26 22.78
N GLN A 195 -38.27 -1.97 21.60
CA GLN A 195 -39.64 -2.30 21.19
C GLN A 195 -39.68 -2.54 19.67
N ASP A 196 -40.13 -3.72 19.25
CA ASP A 196 -40.39 -4.00 17.83
C ASP A 196 -41.59 -3.14 17.38
N GLY A 197 -41.33 -2.13 16.54
CA GLY A 197 -42.33 -1.19 16.03
C GLY A 197 -42.69 0.01 16.92
N GLY A 198 -42.01 0.23 18.05
CA GLY A 198 -42.24 1.37 18.96
C GLY A 198 -41.39 2.62 18.66
N ASP A 199 -41.84 3.78 19.14
CA ASP A 199 -41.04 5.02 19.18
C ASP A 199 -39.76 4.80 20.01
N SER A 200 -38.65 5.47 19.66
CA SER A 200 -37.42 5.38 20.45
C SER A 200 -37.56 6.07 21.82
N PRO A 201 -36.69 5.75 22.81
CA PRO A 201 -36.69 6.41 24.11
C PRO A 201 -36.68 7.94 24.03
N VAL A 202 -35.91 8.54 23.12
CA VAL A 202 -35.90 10.00 22.95
C VAL A 202 -37.23 10.53 22.42
N VAL A 203 -37.84 9.86 21.44
CA VAL A 203 -39.14 10.26 20.88
C VAL A 203 -40.24 10.12 21.94
N ASN A 204 -40.27 8.99 22.65
CA ASN A 204 -41.20 8.73 23.74
C ASN A 204 -41.10 9.79 24.83
N LEU A 205 -39.89 10.13 25.27
CA LEU A 205 -39.67 11.15 26.29
C LEU A 205 -40.31 12.49 25.92
N PHE A 206 -40.05 12.99 24.70
CA PHE A 206 -40.60 14.27 24.27
C PHE A 206 -42.10 14.21 23.95
N LYS A 207 -42.62 13.09 23.44
CA LYS A 207 -44.07 12.89 23.27
C LYS A 207 -44.79 12.89 24.62
N SER A 208 -44.29 12.14 25.60
CA SER A 208 -44.85 12.09 26.96
C SER A 208 -44.76 13.44 27.67
N ALA A 209 -43.63 14.14 27.56
CA ALA A 209 -43.49 15.48 28.13
C ALA A 209 -44.48 16.48 27.51
N THR A 210 -44.66 16.41 26.19
CA THR A 210 -45.63 17.26 25.47
C THR A 210 -47.06 16.97 25.91
N ALA A 211 -47.44 15.69 26.03
CA ALA A 211 -48.75 15.28 26.52
C ALA A 211 -49.02 15.80 27.95
N ALA A 212 -48.05 15.68 28.85
CA ALA A 212 -48.16 16.18 30.22
C ALA A 212 -48.35 17.70 30.26
N VAL A 213 -47.60 18.47 29.47
CA VAL A 213 -47.73 19.94 29.41
C VAL A 213 -49.06 20.38 28.81
N MET A 214 -49.54 19.71 27.75
CA MET A 214 -50.85 20.00 27.16
C MET A 214 -52.00 19.72 28.12
N SER A 215 -51.85 18.75 29.02
CA SER A 215 -52.85 18.45 30.04
C SER A 215 -52.84 19.41 31.24
N ASN A 216 -51.84 20.28 31.36
CA ASN A 216 -51.71 21.19 32.50
C ASN A 216 -52.50 22.50 32.28
N PRO A 217 -53.54 22.79 33.10
CA PRO A 217 -54.37 23.99 32.97
C PRO A 217 -53.62 25.30 33.25
N GLY A 218 -52.45 25.25 33.90
CA GLY A 218 -51.60 26.42 34.16
C GLY A 218 -50.63 26.77 33.02
N CYS A 219 -50.63 26.03 31.91
CA CYS A 219 -49.73 26.26 30.80
C CYS A 219 -50.29 27.32 29.82
N PRO A 220 -49.63 28.49 29.67
CA PRO A 220 -50.13 29.52 28.77
C PRO A 220 -49.90 29.21 27.29
N ASN A 221 -48.88 28.41 26.93
CA ASN A 221 -48.60 28.03 25.54
C ASN A 221 -47.74 26.75 25.44
N PRO A 222 -48.28 25.61 24.96
CA PRO A 222 -47.54 24.36 24.81
C PRO A 222 -46.72 24.25 23.50
N THR A 223 -46.73 25.25 22.62
CA THR A 223 -46.17 25.16 21.26
C THR A 223 -44.70 24.72 21.23
N SER A 224 -43.87 25.25 22.14
CA SER A 224 -42.45 24.88 22.20
C SER A 224 -42.22 23.39 22.48
N PHE A 225 -43.07 22.76 23.31
CA PHE A 225 -43.00 21.32 23.58
C PHE A 225 -43.41 20.49 22.37
N TYR A 226 -44.46 20.91 21.67
CA TYR A 226 -44.85 20.29 20.40
C TYR A 226 -43.72 20.34 19.37
N THR A 227 -43.06 21.50 19.22
CA THR A 227 -41.89 21.63 18.35
C THR A 227 -40.77 20.69 18.77
N MET A 228 -40.42 20.63 20.07
CA MET A 228 -39.39 19.72 20.57
C MET A 228 -39.72 18.24 20.28
N SER A 229 -40.98 17.83 20.43
CA SER A 229 -41.42 16.48 20.07
C SER A 229 -41.23 16.18 18.59
N LYS A 230 -41.54 17.13 17.70
CA LYS A 230 -41.30 16.96 16.26
C LYS A 230 -39.82 16.96 15.89
N GLN A 231 -39.00 17.76 16.57
CA GLN A 231 -37.55 17.74 16.38
C GLN A 231 -36.94 16.42 16.89
N ALA A 232 -37.48 15.82 17.95
CA ALA A 232 -37.04 14.51 18.42
C ALA A 232 -37.33 13.39 17.40
N GLU A 233 -38.50 13.41 16.75
CA GLU A 233 -38.83 12.49 15.64
C GLU A 233 -37.84 12.65 14.47
N ALA A 234 -37.52 13.90 14.08
CA ALA A 234 -36.58 14.17 13.00
C ALA A 234 -35.14 13.74 13.36
N ALA A 235 -34.71 13.98 14.60
CA ALA A 235 -33.39 13.57 15.08
C ALA A 235 -33.26 12.04 15.13
N ASP A 236 -34.30 11.33 15.59
CA ASP A 236 -34.35 9.87 15.61
C ASP A 236 -34.13 9.27 14.21
N LEU A 237 -34.84 9.80 13.21
CA LEU A 237 -34.67 9.38 11.81
C LEU A 237 -33.27 9.66 11.29
N LEU A 238 -32.71 10.85 11.58
CA LEU A 238 -31.38 11.23 11.12
C LEU A 238 -30.29 10.31 11.68
N TYR A 239 -30.35 9.99 12.98
CA TYR A 239 -29.35 9.15 13.61
C TYR A 239 -29.49 7.67 13.21
N LYS A 240 -30.71 7.16 13.04
CA LYS A 240 -30.95 5.80 12.52
C LYS A 240 -30.47 5.63 11.07
N ALA A 241 -30.69 6.64 10.22
CA ALA A 241 -30.25 6.61 8.81
C ALA A 241 -28.72 6.61 8.64
N ASN A 242 -27.98 7.15 9.61
CA ASN A 242 -26.52 7.27 9.56
C ASN A 242 -25.77 6.09 10.21
N MET A 243 -26.45 4.96 10.50
CA MET A 243 -25.82 3.81 11.15
C MET A 243 -24.93 2.96 10.21
N ASN A 244 -25.11 3.09 8.89
CA ASN A 244 -24.36 2.32 7.90
C ASN A 244 -23.52 3.26 7.03
N THR A 245 -22.20 3.25 7.20
CA THR A 245 -21.27 4.02 6.37
C THR A 245 -20.46 3.09 5.46
N GLY A 246 -20.38 3.46 4.18
CA GLY A 246 -19.58 2.73 3.19
C GLY A 246 -18.08 3.02 3.34
N SER A 247 -17.23 2.10 2.87
CA SER A 247 -15.79 2.31 2.92
C SER A 247 -15.32 3.31 1.87
N VAL A 248 -14.58 4.34 2.30
CA VAL A 248 -13.98 5.35 1.41
C VAL A 248 -12.88 4.73 0.56
N LEU A 249 -12.13 3.78 1.14
CA LEU A 249 -11.06 3.08 0.43
C LEU A 249 -11.63 2.18 -0.67
N GLU A 250 -12.70 1.43 -0.40
CA GLU A 250 -13.39 0.62 -1.42
C GLU A 250 -13.85 1.46 -2.61
N TYR A 251 -14.48 2.61 -2.33
CA TYR A 251 -14.89 3.56 -3.36
C TYR A 251 -13.68 4.10 -4.14
N ALA A 252 -12.60 4.46 -3.45
CA ALA A 252 -11.38 4.95 -4.11
C ALA A 252 -10.73 3.90 -5.01
N LEU A 253 -10.75 2.62 -4.62
CA LEU A 253 -10.25 1.50 -5.43
C LEU A 253 -11.14 1.29 -6.67
N ALA A 254 -12.46 1.30 -6.52
CA ALA A 254 -13.40 1.21 -7.64
C ALA A 254 -13.21 2.37 -8.64
N PHE A 255 -13.10 3.60 -8.13
CA PHE A 255 -12.82 4.78 -8.96
C PHE A 255 -11.48 4.65 -9.69
N THR A 256 -10.44 4.17 -8.99
CA THR A 256 -9.11 3.98 -9.59
C THR A 256 -9.16 2.91 -10.68
N SER A 257 -9.92 1.83 -10.49
CA SER A 257 -10.16 0.80 -11.50
C SER A 257 -10.78 1.42 -12.77
N ALA A 258 -11.86 2.19 -12.61
CA ALA A 258 -12.50 2.88 -13.73
C ALA A 258 -11.58 3.89 -14.43
N ALA A 259 -10.68 4.54 -13.70
CA ALA A 259 -9.68 5.43 -14.28
C ALA A 259 -8.62 4.66 -15.10
N LEU A 260 -8.28 3.42 -14.69
CA LEU A 260 -7.34 2.54 -15.38
C LEU A 260 -7.94 1.87 -16.62
N ASP A 261 -9.25 1.65 -16.68
CA ASP A 261 -9.93 0.99 -17.82
C ASP A 261 -9.57 1.62 -19.18
N LYS A 262 -9.40 2.95 -19.21
CA LYS A 262 -8.99 3.71 -20.40
C LYS A 262 -7.63 3.30 -20.98
N TYR A 263 -6.77 2.71 -20.13
CA TYR A 263 -5.38 2.37 -20.44
C TYR A 263 -5.11 0.86 -20.32
N CYS A 264 -6.09 0.07 -19.88
CA CYS A 264 -5.96 -1.36 -19.62
C CYS A 264 -5.39 -2.12 -20.82
N CYS A 265 -5.87 -1.86 -22.05
CA CYS A 265 -5.35 -2.51 -23.25
C CYS A 265 -3.88 -2.20 -23.59
N LYS A 266 -3.34 -1.08 -23.10
CA LYS A 266 -1.93 -0.69 -23.29
C LYS A 266 -1.04 -1.25 -22.20
N TRP A 267 -1.59 -1.47 -21.01
CA TRP A 267 -0.87 -1.89 -19.81
C TRP A 267 -1.07 -3.37 -19.48
N SER A 268 -1.98 -4.04 -20.19
CA SER A 268 -2.29 -5.46 -20.06
C SER A 268 -2.60 -6.05 -21.44
N ALA A 269 -1.69 -6.85 -21.97
CA ALA A 269 -1.93 -7.58 -23.21
C ALA A 269 -2.83 -8.79 -22.95
N ALA A 270 -3.88 -8.96 -23.77
CA ALA A 270 -4.68 -10.17 -23.73
C ALA A 270 -3.85 -11.37 -24.25
N PRO A 271 -3.82 -12.52 -23.55
CA PRO A 271 -3.08 -13.67 -24.01
C PRO A 271 -3.66 -14.21 -25.31
N LYS A 272 -2.81 -14.41 -26.34
CA LYS A 272 -3.26 -14.87 -27.67
C LYS A 272 -3.77 -16.32 -27.68
N THR A 273 -3.27 -17.15 -26.77
CA THR A 273 -3.51 -18.60 -26.74
C THR A 273 -4.50 -19.02 -25.66
N GLY A 274 -5.01 -18.08 -24.84
CA GLY A 274 -5.83 -18.37 -23.66
C GLY A 274 -5.03 -18.92 -22.46
N PHE A 275 -3.73 -19.18 -22.62
CA PHE A 275 -2.80 -19.54 -21.54
C PHE A 275 -1.98 -18.33 -21.10
N ILE A 276 -1.38 -18.40 -19.91
CA ILE A 276 -0.47 -17.37 -19.41
C ILE A 276 0.73 -17.25 -20.36
N ASP A 277 0.96 -16.05 -20.91
CA ASP A 277 2.19 -15.74 -21.64
C ASP A 277 3.31 -15.43 -20.65
N ILE A 278 4.25 -16.37 -20.52
CA ILE A 278 5.37 -16.29 -19.60
C ILE A 278 6.48 -15.33 -20.08
N THR A 279 6.39 -14.88 -21.34
CA THR A 279 7.43 -14.08 -22.00
C THR A 279 7.05 -12.62 -22.22
N THR A 280 5.85 -12.22 -21.78
CA THR A 280 5.37 -10.84 -21.92
C THR A 280 6.34 -9.86 -21.27
N SER A 281 6.71 -8.82 -22.02
CA SER A 281 7.63 -7.77 -21.57
C SER A 281 6.95 -6.42 -21.30
N LYS A 282 5.76 -6.19 -21.85
CA LYS A 282 5.14 -4.86 -21.89
C LYS A 282 4.05 -4.63 -20.84
N ASP A 283 3.57 -5.67 -20.17
CA ASP A 283 2.55 -5.49 -19.13
C ASP A 283 3.07 -4.61 -17.99
N PHE A 284 2.18 -3.89 -17.33
CA PHE A 284 2.52 -2.96 -16.27
C PHE A 284 3.35 -3.61 -15.16
N TYR A 285 3.03 -4.85 -14.77
CA TYR A 285 3.79 -5.56 -13.75
C TYR A 285 5.28 -5.73 -14.11
N ARG A 286 5.63 -5.87 -15.40
CA ARG A 286 7.03 -5.96 -15.85
C ARG A 286 7.73 -4.62 -15.73
N ILE A 287 7.05 -3.54 -16.12
CA ILE A 287 7.56 -2.17 -15.95
C ILE A 287 7.80 -1.89 -14.48
N TYR A 288 6.81 -2.18 -13.63
CA TYR A 288 6.94 -1.99 -12.19
C TYR A 288 8.06 -2.84 -11.58
N SER A 289 8.19 -4.10 -12.00
CA SER A 289 9.28 -4.97 -11.56
C SER A 289 10.66 -4.40 -11.89
N GLY A 290 10.83 -3.88 -13.11
CA GLY A 290 12.06 -3.19 -13.52
C GLY A 290 12.34 -1.92 -12.72
N LEU A 291 11.29 -1.12 -12.44
CA LEU A 291 11.41 0.09 -11.62
C LEU A 291 11.76 -0.25 -10.18
N GLN A 292 11.17 -1.31 -9.62
CA GLN A 292 11.43 -1.79 -8.26
C GLN A 292 12.89 -2.22 -8.11
N ILE A 293 13.39 -3.11 -8.96
CA ILE A 293 14.77 -3.59 -8.84
C ILE A 293 15.78 -2.47 -9.06
N GLY A 294 15.52 -1.56 -10.02
CA GLY A 294 16.37 -0.38 -10.22
C GLY A 294 16.37 0.56 -9.01
N HIS A 295 15.21 0.81 -8.40
CA HIS A 295 15.11 1.63 -7.20
C HIS A 295 15.83 0.98 -5.99
N LEU A 296 15.73 -0.34 -5.86
CA LEU A 296 16.44 -1.09 -4.81
C LEU A 296 17.96 -1.02 -5.00
N GLU A 297 18.47 -1.16 -6.23
CA GLU A 297 19.89 -0.98 -6.52
C GLU A 297 20.38 0.43 -6.16
N ASP A 298 19.64 1.47 -6.58
CA ASP A 298 19.96 2.87 -6.27
C ASP A 298 19.96 3.13 -4.74
N SER A 299 19.07 2.47 -4.00
CA SER A 299 18.96 2.63 -2.53
C SER A 299 20.13 2.03 -1.74
N VAL A 300 20.83 1.05 -2.32
CA VAL A 300 21.94 0.33 -1.68
C VAL A 300 23.29 0.99 -1.99
N GLN A 301 23.37 1.83 -3.01
CA GLN A 301 24.59 2.57 -3.35
C GLN A 301 24.84 3.75 -2.38
N VAL A 302 26.06 3.81 -1.82
CA VAL A 302 26.46 4.70 -0.72
C VAL A 302 26.54 6.19 -1.13
N SER A 303 26.56 6.53 -2.42
CA SER A 303 26.56 7.93 -2.87
C SER A 303 25.16 8.53 -2.78
N SER A 304 24.84 9.12 -1.62
CA SER A 304 23.51 9.51 -1.14
C SER A 304 22.87 10.73 -1.85
N ASN A 305 22.70 10.65 -3.17
CA ASN A 305 21.94 11.62 -3.97
C ASN A 305 20.73 10.97 -4.67
N PHE A 306 20.09 9.95 -4.07
CA PHE A 306 18.84 9.35 -4.59
C PHE A 306 17.59 9.79 -3.81
N GLU A 307 16.44 9.84 -4.50
CA GLU A 307 15.16 10.31 -3.95
C GLU A 307 14.59 9.21 -3.04
N VAL A 308 14.45 9.50 -1.74
CA VAL A 308 13.74 8.61 -0.83
C VAL A 308 12.25 8.80 -1.08
N LEU A 309 11.60 7.78 -1.63
CA LEU A 309 10.18 7.80 -2.01
C LEU A 309 9.25 7.15 -0.98
N GLY A 310 9.81 6.33 -0.10
CA GLY A 310 9.09 5.60 0.95
C GLY A 310 8.14 4.52 0.43
N ASP A 311 7.33 3.97 1.34
CA ASP A 311 6.50 2.79 1.07
C ASP A 311 5.30 3.08 0.16
N SER A 312 5.03 4.35 -0.14
CA SER A 312 3.94 4.77 -1.03
C SER A 312 4.15 4.29 -2.47
N VAL A 313 5.38 4.04 -2.91
CA VAL A 313 5.64 3.45 -4.24
C VAL A 313 5.05 2.04 -4.33
N ALA A 314 5.19 1.24 -3.26
CA ALA A 314 4.60 -0.10 -3.18
C ALA A 314 3.08 -0.03 -3.20
N TRP A 315 2.49 0.86 -2.40
CA TRP A 315 1.04 1.07 -2.41
C TRP A 315 0.51 1.46 -3.79
N GLY A 316 1.16 2.38 -4.50
CA GLY A 316 0.72 2.78 -5.85
C GLY A 316 0.90 1.66 -6.88
N GLY A 317 2.08 1.05 -6.92
CA GLY A 317 2.43 0.04 -7.92
C GLY A 317 1.62 -1.25 -7.76
N CYS A 318 1.56 -1.78 -6.53
CA CYS A 318 0.76 -2.97 -6.24
C CYS A 318 -0.73 -2.73 -6.46
N THR A 319 -1.27 -1.54 -6.16
CA THR A 319 -2.68 -1.25 -6.49
C THR A 319 -2.95 -1.30 -7.99
N ILE A 320 -2.08 -0.69 -8.83
CA ILE A 320 -2.27 -0.74 -10.28
C ILE A 320 -2.16 -2.19 -10.78
N ILE A 321 -1.14 -2.94 -10.34
CA ILE A 321 -0.98 -4.37 -10.68
C ILE A 321 -2.23 -5.17 -10.31
N TYR A 322 -2.72 -4.96 -9.09
CA TYR A 322 -3.87 -5.68 -8.55
C TYR A 322 -5.14 -5.38 -9.33
N LEU A 323 -5.43 -4.11 -9.61
CA LEU A 323 -6.63 -3.69 -10.35
C LEU A 323 -6.59 -4.11 -11.83
N LEU A 324 -5.40 -4.27 -12.42
CA LEU A 324 -5.24 -4.85 -13.77
C LEU A 324 -5.32 -6.39 -13.78
N GLY A 325 -5.50 -7.05 -12.62
CA GLY A 325 -5.49 -8.52 -12.53
C GLY A 325 -4.12 -9.16 -12.76
N GLN A 326 -3.04 -8.40 -12.59
CA GLN A 326 -1.67 -8.83 -12.89
C GLN A 326 -0.90 -9.35 -11.66
N GLN A 327 -1.54 -9.47 -10.49
CA GLN A 327 -0.87 -9.88 -9.24
C GLN A 327 -0.14 -11.23 -9.39
N MET A 328 -0.82 -12.26 -9.88
CA MET A 328 -0.23 -13.60 -10.00
C MET A 328 0.97 -13.61 -10.97
N HIS A 329 0.88 -12.84 -12.05
CA HIS A 329 1.98 -12.65 -12.99
C HIS A 329 3.17 -11.95 -12.33
N PHE A 330 2.91 -10.89 -11.55
CA PHE A 330 3.94 -10.19 -10.81
C PHE A 330 4.65 -11.11 -9.80
N GLU A 331 3.90 -11.86 -8.99
CA GLU A 331 4.47 -12.76 -7.99
C GLU A 331 5.35 -13.86 -8.59
N LEU A 332 5.03 -14.31 -9.81
CA LEU A 332 5.79 -15.34 -10.52
C LEU A 332 7.01 -14.77 -11.26
N PHE A 333 6.88 -13.57 -11.84
CA PHE A 333 7.82 -13.06 -12.84
C PHE A 333 8.56 -11.78 -12.42
N ASP A 334 8.38 -11.29 -11.20
CA ASP A 334 9.15 -10.17 -10.68
C ASP A 334 10.66 -10.50 -10.65
N PHE A 335 11.49 -9.59 -11.17
CA PHE A 335 12.95 -9.77 -11.22
C PHE A 335 13.58 -9.93 -9.84
N SER A 336 13.13 -9.15 -8.86
CA SER A 336 13.69 -9.23 -7.50
C SER A 336 13.31 -10.57 -6.86
N TYR A 337 12.10 -11.07 -7.10
CA TYR A 337 11.65 -12.34 -6.54
C TYR A 337 12.37 -13.52 -7.19
N GLN A 338 12.58 -13.47 -8.52
CA GLN A 338 13.36 -14.48 -9.22
C GLN A 338 14.81 -14.51 -8.72
N VAL A 339 15.46 -13.36 -8.55
CA VAL A 339 16.82 -13.28 -7.99
C VAL A 339 16.87 -13.86 -6.57
N LEU A 340 15.86 -13.59 -5.73
CA LEU A 340 15.77 -14.18 -4.39
C LEU A 340 15.65 -15.71 -4.43
N ASN A 341 14.83 -16.25 -5.34
CA ASN A 341 14.69 -17.70 -5.49
C ASN A 341 16.01 -18.35 -5.92
N VAL A 342 16.77 -17.71 -6.81
CA VAL A 342 18.12 -18.18 -7.18
C VAL A 342 19.08 -18.12 -5.99
N ALA A 343 19.06 -17.03 -5.22
CA ALA A 343 19.88 -16.88 -4.01
C ALA A 343 19.60 -17.96 -2.96
N GLU A 344 18.34 -18.36 -2.80
CA GLU A 344 17.93 -19.45 -1.88
C GLU A 344 18.49 -20.81 -2.32
N VAL A 345 18.44 -21.11 -3.62
CA VAL A 345 19.02 -22.34 -4.18
C VAL A 345 20.54 -22.33 -4.03
N GLU A 346 21.20 -21.23 -4.35
CA GLU A 346 22.66 -21.06 -4.23
C GLU A 346 23.13 -21.25 -2.78
N ALA A 347 22.43 -20.66 -1.82
CA ALA A 347 22.70 -20.86 -0.38
C ALA A 347 22.47 -22.31 0.08
N GLY A 348 21.47 -22.99 -0.48
CA GLY A 348 21.19 -24.40 -0.22
C GLY A 348 22.31 -25.33 -0.70
N LEU A 349 22.85 -25.09 -1.89
CA LEU A 349 23.98 -25.84 -2.46
C LEU A 349 25.25 -25.68 -1.61
N LEU A 350 25.54 -24.46 -1.14
CA LEU A 350 26.66 -24.19 -0.22
C LEU A 350 26.52 -24.98 1.08
N THR A 351 25.30 -25.07 1.62
CA THR A 351 25.01 -25.81 2.86
C THR A 351 25.14 -27.32 2.67
N GLN A 352 24.75 -27.85 1.50
CA GLN A 352 24.91 -29.27 1.18
C GLN A 352 26.36 -29.66 0.89
N ALA A 353 27.12 -28.83 0.17
CA ALA A 353 28.55 -29.03 -0.05
C ALA A 353 29.36 -29.06 1.27
N HIS A 354 28.90 -28.31 2.28
CA HIS A 354 29.51 -28.33 3.62
C HIS A 354 29.16 -29.59 4.43
N LYS A 355 28.03 -30.26 4.13
CA LYS A 355 27.57 -31.46 4.83
C LYS A 355 28.02 -32.77 4.17
N ASN A 356 28.30 -32.77 2.87
CA ASN A 356 28.76 -33.94 2.12
C ASN A 356 29.83 -33.56 1.08
N PRO A 357 31.14 -33.66 1.40
CA PRO A 357 32.21 -33.35 0.46
C PRO A 357 32.32 -34.30 -0.74
N HIS A 358 31.56 -35.40 -0.77
CA HIS A 358 31.61 -36.42 -1.83
C HIS A 358 30.64 -36.20 -3.01
N VAL A 359 29.78 -35.18 -2.99
CA VAL A 359 28.78 -34.95 -4.07
C VAL A 359 29.31 -34.01 -5.17
N ALA A 360 30.47 -33.39 -4.98
CA ALA A 360 31.05 -32.42 -5.93
C ALA A 360 31.69 -33.06 -7.19
N GLN A 361 31.65 -34.38 -7.38
CA GLN A 361 32.31 -35.06 -8.50
C GLN A 361 31.45 -35.28 -9.75
N ASP A 362 30.14 -35.05 -9.71
CA ASP A 362 29.24 -35.43 -10.81
C ASP A 362 28.83 -34.30 -11.78
N PHE A 363 29.36 -33.09 -11.63
CA PHE A 363 29.15 -32.02 -12.61
C PHE A 363 30.38 -31.83 -13.49
N LYS A 364 30.50 -32.66 -14.53
CA LYS A 364 31.39 -32.41 -15.67
C LYS A 364 30.82 -31.23 -16.49
N LEU A 365 31.53 -30.11 -16.46
CA LEU A 365 31.43 -29.05 -17.45
C LEU A 365 31.89 -29.59 -18.81
N ASP A 366 30.95 -29.83 -19.72
CA ASP A 366 31.22 -29.94 -21.15
C ASP A 366 31.37 -28.52 -21.72
N SER A 367 32.61 -28.08 -21.93
CA SER A 367 33.00 -27.15 -23.01
C SER A 367 34.50 -26.90 -22.99
N SER A 368 35.18 -27.59 -23.91
CA SER A 368 36.27 -27.07 -24.76
C SER A 368 36.88 -25.72 -24.36
N PHE A 369 37.94 -25.75 -23.55
CA PHE A 369 38.90 -24.66 -23.44
C PHE A 369 40.27 -25.16 -22.94
N ASP A 370 40.83 -26.19 -23.58
CA ASP A 370 42.22 -26.60 -23.34
C ASP A 370 43.08 -26.38 -24.58
N GLY A 371 43.55 -25.14 -24.66
CA GLY A 371 44.58 -24.70 -25.59
C GLY A 371 45.24 -23.48 -24.98
N ILE A 372 45.99 -23.68 -23.90
CA ILE A 372 47.16 -22.91 -23.39
C ILE A 372 47.44 -23.45 -21.98
N ALA A 373 48.20 -24.55 -21.90
CA ALA A 373 49.02 -24.93 -20.74
C ALA A 373 49.78 -26.24 -21.06
N SER A 374 50.53 -26.23 -22.17
CA SER A 374 51.60 -27.22 -22.37
C SER A 374 52.92 -26.47 -22.38
N CYS A 375 53.53 -26.36 -21.20
CA CYS A 375 54.98 -26.29 -21.11
C CYS A 375 55.45 -26.65 -19.69
N ALA A 376 56.37 -27.62 -19.65
CA ALA A 376 57.10 -28.12 -18.50
C ALA A 376 56.26 -28.88 -17.46
N ILE A 377 56.30 -30.23 -17.49
CA ILE A 377 57.10 -31.07 -16.56
C ILE A 377 57.36 -32.42 -17.24
N THR A 378 58.63 -32.76 -17.45
CA THR A 378 59.11 -34.09 -17.80
C THR A 378 59.50 -34.84 -16.52
N ASP A 379 59.12 -36.13 -16.46
CA ASP A 379 59.60 -37.24 -15.62
C ASP A 379 60.04 -37.01 -14.16
N SER A 380 59.31 -37.63 -13.22
CA SER A 380 59.75 -38.82 -12.45
C SER A 380 58.91 -39.00 -11.17
N GLY A 381 58.63 -40.26 -10.84
CA GLY A 381 57.57 -40.65 -9.91
C GLY A 381 57.74 -40.29 -8.44
N SER A 382 56.61 -40.06 -7.77
CA SER A 382 56.25 -40.63 -6.46
C SER A 382 54.89 -40.10 -6.04
N ASP A 383 53.97 -41.05 -5.84
CA ASP A 383 52.54 -40.88 -5.68
C ASP A 383 52.08 -40.39 -4.30
N SER A 384 50.88 -39.79 -4.31
CA SER A 384 49.90 -39.57 -3.22
C SER A 384 49.87 -38.23 -2.46
N ALA A 385 50.99 -37.52 -2.27
CA ALA A 385 50.97 -36.25 -1.53
C ALA A 385 50.63 -35.02 -2.41
N ALA A 386 51.05 -35.01 -3.67
CA ALA A 386 50.82 -33.87 -4.58
C ALA A 386 49.38 -33.82 -5.11
N SER A 387 48.75 -34.98 -5.35
CA SER A 387 47.35 -35.09 -5.80
C SER A 387 46.36 -34.63 -4.72
N SER A 388 46.64 -34.94 -3.45
CA SER A 388 45.83 -34.49 -2.31
C SER A 388 45.98 -32.97 -2.06
N LEU A 389 47.17 -32.40 -2.24
CA LEU A 389 47.39 -30.94 -2.14
C LEU A 389 46.73 -30.15 -3.29
N LEU A 390 46.74 -30.69 -4.52
CA LEU A 390 46.07 -30.08 -5.67
C LEU A 390 44.54 -30.13 -5.53
N THR A 391 43.97 -31.24 -5.07
CA THR A 391 42.52 -31.34 -4.78
C THR A 391 42.12 -30.45 -3.61
N PHE A 392 42.92 -30.34 -2.54
CA PHE A 392 42.64 -29.46 -1.41
C PHE A 392 42.75 -27.97 -1.78
N SER A 393 43.71 -27.62 -2.65
CA SER A 393 43.88 -26.26 -3.21
C SER A 393 42.73 -25.90 -4.13
N MET A 394 42.30 -26.81 -5.00
CA MET A 394 41.16 -26.63 -5.91
C MET A 394 39.84 -26.54 -5.12
N PHE A 395 39.64 -27.34 -4.08
CA PHE A 395 38.47 -27.25 -3.19
C PHE A 395 38.44 -25.93 -2.40
N ARG A 396 39.61 -25.42 -1.98
CA ARG A 396 39.71 -24.07 -1.38
C ARG A 396 39.47 -22.98 -2.41
N LEU A 397 39.90 -23.14 -3.66
CA LEU A 397 39.63 -22.19 -4.75
C LEU A 397 38.14 -22.17 -5.13
N ILE A 398 37.49 -23.33 -5.18
CA ILE A 398 36.05 -23.45 -5.45
C ILE A 398 35.25 -22.89 -4.27
N ASN A 399 35.64 -23.18 -3.03
CA ASN A 399 35.01 -22.57 -1.85
C ASN A 399 35.30 -21.06 -1.76
N LEU A 400 36.50 -20.59 -2.12
CA LEU A 400 36.79 -19.15 -2.21
C LEU A 400 35.94 -18.51 -3.31
N ALA A 401 35.88 -19.10 -4.50
CA ALA A 401 35.08 -18.61 -5.61
C ALA A 401 33.59 -18.56 -5.24
N ALA A 402 33.06 -19.61 -4.62
CA ALA A 402 31.67 -19.67 -4.16
C ALA A 402 31.39 -18.71 -2.97
N LEU A 403 32.36 -18.49 -2.08
CA LEU A 403 32.31 -17.42 -1.07
C LEU A 403 32.43 -16.01 -1.68
N PHE A 404 33.01 -15.87 -2.88
CA PHE A 404 33.08 -14.62 -3.63
C PHE A 404 31.79 -14.35 -4.43
N PHE A 405 31.05 -15.37 -4.85
CA PHE A 405 29.85 -15.21 -5.71
C PHE A 405 28.66 -14.52 -5.00
N CYS A 406 28.52 -14.67 -3.68
CA CYS A 406 27.52 -13.94 -2.86
C CYS A 406 28.08 -12.68 -2.18
N LYS A 407 29.40 -12.52 -2.09
CA LYS A 407 30.06 -11.37 -1.43
C LYS A 407 29.87 -10.10 -2.27
N GLY A 408 28.85 -9.32 -1.94
CA GLY A 408 28.57 -8.02 -2.54
C GLY A 408 27.08 -7.73 -2.77
N TRP A 409 26.24 -8.77 -2.78
CA TRP A 409 24.79 -8.62 -3.02
C TRP A 409 23.94 -8.71 -1.75
N GLU A 410 24.51 -9.03 -0.59
CA GLU A 410 23.77 -9.25 0.67
C GLU A 410 22.81 -8.10 1.02
N THR A 411 23.30 -6.86 0.96
CA THR A 411 22.47 -5.68 1.25
C THR A 411 21.32 -5.53 0.25
N LEU A 412 21.56 -5.83 -1.02
CA LEU A 412 20.53 -5.80 -2.06
C LEU A 412 19.51 -6.91 -1.89
N LEU A 413 19.95 -8.14 -1.60
CA LEU A 413 19.06 -9.27 -1.34
C LEU A 413 18.17 -9.00 -0.11
N GLU A 414 18.71 -8.40 0.95
CA GLU A 414 17.89 -7.98 2.10
C GLU A 414 16.90 -6.87 1.76
N ALA A 415 17.27 -5.92 0.90
CA ALA A 415 16.36 -4.91 0.38
C ALA A 415 15.23 -5.54 -0.46
N MET A 416 15.56 -6.50 -1.32
CA MET A 416 14.58 -7.27 -2.12
C MET A 416 13.62 -8.07 -1.22
N LYS A 417 14.11 -8.72 -0.15
CA LYS A 417 13.24 -9.41 0.83
C LYS A 417 12.28 -8.45 1.52
N LYS A 418 12.74 -7.25 1.89
CA LYS A 418 11.90 -6.20 2.48
C LYS A 418 10.81 -5.75 1.49
N ALA A 419 11.18 -5.49 0.24
CA ALA A 419 10.23 -5.13 -0.82
C ALA A 419 9.18 -6.23 -1.03
N ARG A 420 9.59 -7.50 -1.11
CA ARG A 420 8.69 -8.65 -1.23
C ARG A 420 7.67 -8.72 -0.09
N ARG A 421 8.12 -8.54 1.16
CA ARG A 421 7.22 -8.50 2.33
C ARG A 421 6.23 -7.34 2.26
N LEU A 422 6.70 -6.14 1.88
CA LEU A 422 5.84 -4.97 1.75
C LEU A 422 4.79 -5.15 0.66
N ASN A 423 5.18 -5.61 -0.53
CA ASN A 423 4.25 -5.86 -1.64
C ASN A 423 3.19 -6.89 -1.27
N ASN A 424 3.59 -8.01 -0.65
CA ASN A 424 2.65 -9.04 -0.20
C ASN A 424 1.67 -8.51 0.86
N HIS A 425 2.15 -7.64 1.76
CA HIS A 425 1.29 -6.96 2.71
C HIS A 425 0.28 -6.05 2.01
N VAL A 426 0.72 -5.24 1.03
CA VAL A 426 -0.17 -4.38 0.24
C VAL A 426 -1.21 -5.20 -0.51
N PHE A 427 -0.80 -6.26 -1.24
CA PHE A 427 -1.75 -7.14 -1.93
C PHE A 427 -2.77 -7.77 -0.99
N SER A 428 -2.34 -8.20 0.21
CA SER A 428 -3.25 -8.75 1.22
C SER A 428 -4.26 -7.71 1.71
N MET A 429 -3.82 -6.47 1.89
CA MET A 429 -4.70 -5.36 2.26
C MET A 429 -5.70 -5.01 1.14
N LEU A 430 -5.26 -5.02 -0.12
CA LEU A 430 -6.13 -4.77 -1.28
C LEU A 430 -7.17 -5.87 -1.45
N LYS A 431 -6.76 -7.14 -1.34
CA LYS A 431 -7.62 -8.32 -1.32
C LYS A 431 -8.74 -8.22 -0.29
N ALA A 432 -8.40 -7.84 0.94
CA ALA A 432 -9.38 -7.67 2.02
C ALA A 432 -10.36 -6.49 1.80
N ARG A 433 -10.01 -5.53 0.93
CA ARG A 433 -10.70 -4.24 0.81
C ARG A 433 -11.19 -3.93 -0.61
N CYS A 434 -10.99 -4.80 -1.59
CA CYS A 434 -11.46 -4.54 -2.95
C CYS A 434 -12.89 -5.06 -3.10
N PRO A 435 -13.81 -4.28 -3.71
CA PRO A 435 -15.18 -4.75 -3.96
C PRO A 435 -15.25 -5.86 -5.02
N LEU A 436 -14.18 -6.08 -5.79
CA LEU A 436 -14.13 -7.06 -6.87
C LEU A 436 -13.85 -8.50 -6.40
N GLU A 437 -13.53 -8.70 -5.12
CA GLU A 437 -13.36 -10.04 -4.56
C GLU A 437 -14.66 -10.55 -3.94
N ASP A 438 -14.99 -11.82 -4.20
CA ASP A 438 -16.01 -12.54 -3.44
C ASP A 438 -15.53 -12.65 -1.98
N LYS A 439 -16.02 -11.76 -1.12
CA LYS A 439 -15.78 -11.80 0.33
C LYS A 439 -16.52 -13.00 0.92
N ILE A 440 -15.86 -14.15 0.95
CA ILE A 440 -16.37 -15.33 1.66
C ILE A 440 -16.10 -15.12 3.15
N ALA A 441 -17.08 -14.55 3.85
CA ALA A 441 -17.05 -14.51 5.30
C ALA A 441 -17.53 -15.85 5.87
N CYS A 442 -16.94 -16.23 7.00
CA CYS A 442 -17.44 -17.30 7.84
C CYS A 442 -18.13 -16.68 9.06
N ALA A 443 -19.45 -16.81 9.17
CA ALA A 443 -20.14 -16.43 10.40
C ALA A 443 -20.11 -17.61 11.36
N ILE A 444 -19.97 -17.37 12.65
CA ILE A 444 -19.98 -18.43 13.66
C ILE A 444 -21.40 -18.52 14.21
N LYS A 445 -22.02 -19.71 14.14
CA LYS A 445 -23.32 -19.97 14.79
C LYS A 445 -23.16 -19.88 16.32
N GLN A 446 -24.26 -19.64 17.05
CA GLN A 446 -24.30 -19.75 18.53
C GLN A 446 -23.75 -21.10 19.04
N SER A 447 -23.81 -22.16 18.23
CA SER A 447 -23.24 -23.47 18.54
C SER A 447 -21.71 -23.56 18.39
N GLY A 448 -21.01 -22.45 18.09
CA GLY A 448 -19.58 -22.42 17.77
C GLY A 448 -19.21 -22.97 16.39
N ALA A 449 -20.21 -23.35 15.58
CA ALA A 449 -19.96 -23.95 14.27
C ALA A 449 -19.75 -22.88 13.19
N PRO A 450 -18.71 -22.99 12.35
CA PRO A 450 -18.52 -22.10 11.21
C PRO A 450 -19.62 -22.27 10.16
N LEU A 451 -20.30 -21.18 9.82
CA LEU A 451 -21.20 -21.06 8.68
C LEU A 451 -20.39 -20.52 7.50
N HIS A 452 -20.11 -21.39 6.54
CA HIS A 452 -19.39 -21.02 5.33
C HIS A 452 -20.32 -20.35 4.32
N ARG A 453 -19.77 -19.44 3.50
CA ARG A 453 -20.43 -18.81 2.34
C ARG A 453 -21.62 -17.89 2.69
N ILE A 454 -21.50 -17.06 3.71
CA ILE A 454 -22.39 -15.89 3.79
C ILE A 454 -21.90 -14.86 2.77
N LYS A 455 -22.75 -14.53 1.80
CA LYS A 455 -22.60 -13.34 0.98
C LYS A 455 -23.22 -12.17 1.74
N PHE A 456 -22.41 -11.19 2.12
CA PHE A 456 -22.95 -9.90 2.51
C PHE A 456 -23.30 -9.14 1.24
N GLU A 457 -24.54 -8.65 1.13
CA GLU A 457 -24.88 -7.71 0.06
C GLU A 457 -23.96 -6.50 0.18
N ASN A 458 -23.30 -6.15 -0.93
CA ASN A 458 -22.44 -4.99 -1.00
C ASN A 458 -23.34 -3.77 -0.75
N THR A 459 -23.27 -3.19 0.43
CA THR A 459 -24.05 -2.01 0.75
C THR A 459 -23.48 -0.89 -0.11
N VAL A 460 -24.30 -0.40 -1.04
CA VAL A 460 -23.91 0.66 -1.94
C VAL A 460 -23.39 1.83 -1.11
N SER A 461 -22.14 2.19 -1.36
CA SER A 461 -21.47 3.23 -0.59
C SER A 461 -22.26 4.53 -0.70
N ALA A 462 -22.56 5.20 0.41
CA ALA A 462 -23.23 6.51 0.43
C ALA A 462 -22.51 7.57 -0.44
N PHE A 463 -21.26 7.29 -0.85
CA PHE A 463 -20.45 8.07 -1.78
C PHE A 463 -20.88 7.99 -3.26
N GLU A 464 -21.86 7.17 -3.63
CA GLU A 464 -22.54 7.32 -4.94
C GLU A 464 -23.27 8.67 -5.09
N THR A 465 -23.44 9.42 -3.99
CA THR A 465 -24.00 10.78 -3.97
C THR A 465 -22.94 11.90 -4.01
N LEU A 466 -21.65 11.56 -4.22
CA LEU A 466 -20.61 12.57 -4.36
C LEU A 466 -20.93 13.54 -5.52
N PRO A 467 -20.67 14.85 -5.35
CA PRO A 467 -20.99 15.84 -6.35
C PRO A 467 -20.31 15.51 -7.67
N GLN A 468 -21.13 15.30 -8.70
CA GLN A 468 -20.68 15.11 -10.07
C GLN A 468 -20.31 16.47 -10.66
N LYS A 469 -19.27 16.50 -11.49
CA LYS A 469 -18.81 17.73 -12.14
C LYS A 469 -19.89 18.17 -13.14
N GLY A 470 -20.74 19.12 -12.76
CA GLY A 470 -21.84 19.62 -13.59
C GLY A 470 -23.23 19.68 -12.92
N ALA A 471 -23.35 19.42 -11.61
CA ALA A 471 -24.56 19.69 -10.83
C ALA A 471 -24.42 20.96 -10.00
#